data_AF-A0A352WVX6-F1
#
_entry.id   AF-A0A352WVX6-F1
#
_cell.length_a   1.000
_cell.length_b   1.000
_cell.length_c   1.000
_cell.angle_alpha   90.00
_cell.angle_beta   90.00
_cell.angle_gamma   90.00
#
_symmetry.space_group_name_H-M   'P 1'
#
loop_
_entity.id
_entity.type
_entity.pdbx_description
1 polymer ?
#
loop_
_entity_poly.entity_id
_entity_poly.type
_entity_poly.pdbx_seq_one_letter_code
_entity_poly.pdbx_strand_id
1 'polypeptide(L)'
;MNTIADLGLLKIDFLGLRYLTILRDTVEEIRKAQTDFCLEQIPDRDEKTFASLAAGNTAGLFQLESGGMTNLIVQMNPHSVEDITAAIA
;
A
#
# COMPACT_ATOMS: atom_id res chain seq x y z
N MET A 1 -9.26 -11.31 25.16
CA MET A 1 -8.39 -10.29 24.54
C MET A 1 -8.65 -8.89 25.10
N ASN A 2 -9.90 -8.54 25.45
CA ASN A 2 -10.21 -7.26 26.10
C ASN A 2 -9.88 -7.22 27.60
N THR A 3 -9.72 -8.37 28.26
CA THR A 3 -9.55 -8.47 29.72
C THR A 3 -8.43 -7.59 30.29
N ILE A 4 -7.33 -7.37 29.56
CA ILE A 4 -6.24 -6.49 30.01
C ILE A 4 -6.63 -5.01 29.90
N ALA A 5 -7.33 -4.62 28.83
CA ALA A 5 -7.85 -3.27 28.67
C ALA A 5 -9.00 -2.97 29.66
N ASP A 6 -9.86 -3.96 29.91
CA ASP A 6 -10.98 -3.88 30.87
C ASP A 6 -10.48 -3.71 32.33
N LEU A 7 -9.25 -4.14 32.61
CA LEU A 7 -8.56 -3.94 33.89
C LEU A 7 -7.81 -2.59 33.99
N GLY A 8 -7.93 -1.72 32.97
CA GLY A 8 -7.29 -0.41 32.93
C GLY A 8 -5.79 -0.44 32.65
N LEU A 9 -5.25 -1.56 32.16
CA LEU A 9 -3.84 -1.68 31.80
C LEU A 9 -3.59 -1.18 30.37
N LEU A 10 -2.42 -0.59 30.16
CA LEU A 10 -1.98 -0.12 28.84
C LEU A 10 -1.76 -1.32 27.92
N LYS A 11 -2.52 -1.36 26.83
CA LYS A 11 -2.34 -2.31 25.73
C LYS A 11 -1.67 -1.60 24.56
N ILE A 12 -0.57 -2.17 24.05
CA ILE A 12 0.09 -1.71 22.82
C ILE A 12 0.14 -2.89 21.86
N ASP A 13 -0.29 -2.66 20.63
CA ASP A 13 -0.19 -3.64 19.55
C ASP A 13 1.03 -3.31 18.68
N PHE A 14 2.01 -4.22 18.66
CA PHE A 14 3.13 -4.18 17.72
C PHE A 14 2.79 -5.05 16.51
N LEU A 15 2.50 -4.42 15.38
CA LEU A 15 2.12 -5.09 14.15
C LEU A 15 3.36 -5.25 13.25
N GLY A 16 3.67 -6.49 12.88
CA GLY A 16 4.67 -6.78 11.85
C GLY A 16 4.01 -6.83 10.47
N LEU A 17 4.20 -5.78 9.66
CA LEU A 17 3.64 -5.73 8.30
C LEU A 17 4.70 -6.14 7.28
N ARG A 18 4.47 -7.27 6.59
CA ARG A 18 5.35 -7.81 5.53
C ARG A 18 5.67 -6.77 4.46
N TYR A 19 4.69 -5.94 4.06
CA TYR A 19 4.87 -4.95 3.01
C TYR A 19 5.82 -3.82 3.40
N LEU A 20 5.98 -3.52 4.70
CA LEU A 20 7.01 -2.56 5.15
C LEU A 20 8.42 -3.13 4.94
N THR A 21 8.61 -4.45 5.15
CA THR A 21 9.88 -5.12 4.84
C THR A 21 10.16 -5.11 3.33
N ILE A 22 9.15 -5.45 2.50
CA ILE A 22 9.28 -5.40 1.03
C ILE A 22 9.63 -3.98 0.56
N LEU A 23 8.95 -2.98 1.10
CA LEU A 23 9.19 -1.57 0.76
C LEU A 23 10.62 -1.15 1.12
N ARG A 24 11.11 -1.50 2.33
CA ARG A 24 12.49 -1.25 2.74
C ARG A 24 13.48 -1.86 1.75
N ASP A 25 13.33 -3.16 1.46
CA ASP A 25 14.24 -3.89 0.58
C ASP A 25 14.23 -3.28 -0.83
N THR A 26 13.05 -2.90 -1.32
CA THR A 26 12.90 -2.23 -2.63
C THR A 26 13.64 -0.89 -2.67
N VAL A 27 13.53 -0.08 -1.62
CA VAL A 27 14.25 1.20 -1.51
C VAL A 27 15.76 1.00 -1.47
N GLU A 28 16.24 0.00 -0.72
CA GLU A 28 17.66 -0.35 -0.66
C GLU A 28 18.20 -0.76 -2.03
N GLU A 29 17.42 -1.53 -2.80
CA GLU A 29 17.79 -1.90 -4.17
C GLU A 29 17.80 -0.70 -5.12
N ILE A 30 16.78 0.16 -5.10
CA ILE A 30 16.73 1.37 -5.95
C ILE A 30 17.92 2.28 -5.67
N ARG A 31 18.30 2.44 -4.40
CA ARG A 31 19.41 3.30 -3.98
C ARG A 31 20.78 2.86 -4.49
N LYS A 32 20.93 1.63 -5.00
CA LYS A 32 22.14 1.20 -5.70
C LYS A 32 22.36 1.93 -7.02
N ALA A 33 21.29 2.39 -7.67
CA ALA A 33 21.32 3.13 -8.93
C ALA A 33 20.97 4.61 -8.76
N GLN A 34 20.10 4.95 -7.81
CA GLN A 34 19.66 6.32 -7.50
C GLN A 34 19.81 6.58 -5.99
N THR A 35 20.99 7.03 -5.58
CA THR A 35 21.39 7.14 -4.17
C THR A 35 20.53 8.09 -3.34
N ASP A 36 19.88 9.07 -3.97
CA ASP A 36 19.04 10.10 -3.36
C ASP A 36 17.54 9.73 -3.33
N PHE A 37 17.16 8.51 -3.73
CA PHE A 37 15.76 8.08 -3.73
C PHE A 37 15.13 8.18 -2.32
N CYS A 38 13.98 8.86 -2.26
CA CYS A 38 13.24 9.17 -1.05
C CYS A 38 11.75 8.86 -1.27
N LEU A 39 11.14 8.04 -0.42
CA LEU A 39 9.72 7.65 -0.55
C LEU A 39 8.80 8.86 -0.39
N GLU A 40 9.15 9.75 0.52
CA GLU A 40 8.43 10.98 0.87
C GLU A 40 8.39 12.01 -0.27
N GLN A 41 9.17 11.79 -1.34
CA GLN A 41 9.21 12.65 -2.52
C GLN A 41 8.44 12.06 -3.70
N ILE A 42 7.84 10.87 -3.57
CA ILE A 42 7.02 10.28 -4.62
C ILE A 42 5.77 11.16 -4.78
N PRO A 43 5.44 11.58 -6.02
CA PRO A 43 4.24 12.36 -6.25
C PRO A 43 2.98 11.51 -6.06
N ASP A 44 1.97 12.05 -5.37
CA ASP A 44 0.69 11.38 -5.16
C ASP A 44 -0.11 11.14 -6.46
N ARG A 45 0.32 11.77 -7.56
CA ARG A 45 -0.34 11.73 -8.88
C ARG A 45 0.61 11.30 -9.99
N ASP A 46 1.13 10.08 -9.89
CA ASP A 46 1.88 9.46 -10.98
C ASP A 46 0.96 8.74 -11.97
N GLU A 47 0.81 9.33 -13.17
CA GLU A 47 -0.07 8.80 -14.22
C GLU A 47 0.24 7.34 -14.60
N LYS A 48 1.52 6.95 -14.59
CA LYS A 48 1.94 5.59 -14.94
C LYS A 48 1.47 4.58 -13.91
N THR A 49 1.52 4.93 -12.63
CA THR A 49 1.02 4.10 -11.53
C THR A 49 -0.48 3.86 -11.67
N PHE A 50 -1.27 4.93 -11.90
CA PHE A 50 -2.72 4.80 -12.07
C PHE A 50 -3.09 4.03 -13.35
N ALA A 51 -2.39 4.26 -14.47
CA ALA A 51 -2.61 3.49 -15.69
C ALA A 51 -2.32 1.99 -15.50
N SER A 52 -1.28 1.64 -14.72
CA SER A 52 -0.97 0.24 -14.40
C SER A 52 -2.06 -0.41 -13.54
N LEU A 53 -2.59 0.33 -12.55
CA LEU A 53 -3.72 -0.12 -11.72
C LEU A 53 -4.98 -0.32 -12.55
N ALA A 54 -5.32 0.64 -13.42
CA ALA A 54 -6.47 0.56 -14.32
C ALA A 54 -6.37 -0.60 -15.32
N ALA A 55 -5.14 -1.02 -15.67
CA ALA A 55 -4.89 -2.21 -16.49
C ALA A 55 -5.00 -3.54 -15.71
N GLY A 56 -5.24 -3.49 -14.39
CA GLY A 56 -5.38 -4.68 -13.54
C GLY A 56 -4.07 -5.31 -13.09
N ASN A 57 -2.95 -4.59 -13.20
CA ASN A 57 -1.64 -5.08 -12.75
C ASN A 57 -1.50 -4.99 -11.22
N THR A 58 -2.30 -5.75 -10.48
CA THR A 58 -2.37 -5.67 -9.01
C THR A 58 -1.67 -6.82 -8.27
N ALA A 59 -1.02 -7.73 -9.00
CA ALA A 59 -0.26 -8.81 -8.40
C ALA A 59 0.89 -8.26 -7.52
N GLY A 60 0.91 -8.65 -6.24
CA GLY A 60 1.91 -8.17 -5.28
C GLY A 60 1.68 -6.76 -4.74
N LEU A 61 0.58 -6.09 -5.11
CA LEU A 61 0.22 -4.78 -4.57
C LEU A 61 -0.57 -4.94 -3.27
N PHE A 62 -0.06 -4.33 -2.19
CA PHE A 62 -0.70 -4.37 -0.88
C PHE A 62 -2.19 -4.05 -0.96
N GLN A 63 -3.02 -4.87 -0.32
CA GLN A 63 -4.50 -4.78 -0.28
C GLN A 63 -5.24 -4.99 -1.62
N LEU A 64 -4.55 -5.00 -2.78
CA LEU A 64 -5.18 -5.06 -4.10
C LEU A 64 -5.01 -6.40 -4.84
N GLU A 65 -4.40 -7.41 -4.22
CA GLU A 65 -4.00 -8.66 -4.90
C GLU A 65 -5.14 -9.63 -5.22
N SER A 66 -6.26 -9.54 -4.49
CA SER A 66 -7.36 -10.49 -4.69
C SER A 66 -8.06 -10.24 -6.02
N GLY A 67 -8.49 -11.29 -6.72
CA GLY A 67 -9.16 -11.13 -8.02
C GLY A 67 -10.42 -10.26 -7.97
N GLY A 68 -11.17 -10.29 -6.86
CA GLY A 68 -12.30 -9.39 -6.64
C GLY A 68 -11.87 -7.91 -6.57
N MET A 69 -10.78 -7.64 -5.87
CA MET A 69 -10.23 -6.29 -5.75
C MET A 69 -9.60 -5.80 -7.06
N THR A 70 -8.90 -6.68 -7.80
CA THR A 70 -8.40 -6.37 -9.14
C THR A 70 -9.55 -5.94 -10.05
N ASN A 71 -10.65 -6.70 -10.08
CA ASN A 71 -11.82 -6.37 -10.90
C ASN A 71 -12.44 -5.04 -10.49
N LEU A 72 -12.56 -4.77 -9.18
CA LEU A 72 -13.08 -3.51 -8.67
C LEU A 72 -12.22 -2.32 -9.13
N ILE A 73 -10.90 -2.40 -8.96
CA ILE A 73 -9.96 -1.34 -9.35
C ILE A 73 -10.01 -1.07 -10.85
N VAL A 74 -10.07 -2.12 -11.69
CA VAL A 74 -10.19 -1.97 -13.15
C VAL A 74 -11.50 -1.26 -13.52
N GLN A 75 -12.62 -1.59 -12.86
CA GLN A 75 -13.90 -0.94 -13.10
C GLN A 75 -13.93 0.52 -12.63
N MET A 76 -13.27 0.81 -11.49
CA MET A 76 -13.17 2.15 -10.96
C MET A 76 -12.30 3.07 -11.82
N ASN A 77 -11.28 2.50 -12.49
CA ASN A 77 -10.30 3.25 -13.29
C ASN A 77 -9.74 4.45 -12.49
N PRO A 78 -9.00 4.21 -11.39
CA PRO A 78 -8.62 5.24 -10.43
C PRO A 78 -7.65 6.26 -11.04
N HIS A 79 -7.77 7.52 -10.62
CA HIS A 79 -6.88 8.63 -11.01
C HIS A 79 -6.24 9.33 -9.80
N SER A 80 -6.54 8.84 -8.60
CA SER A 80 -6.11 9.46 -7.35
C SER A 80 -5.97 8.45 -6.21
N VAL A 81 -5.22 8.83 -5.16
CA VAL A 81 -5.09 8.02 -3.94
C VAL A 81 -6.43 7.93 -3.21
N GLU A 82 -7.28 8.95 -3.33
CA GLU A 82 -8.64 8.97 -2.80
C GLU A 82 -9.52 7.89 -3.42
N ASP A 83 -9.38 7.62 -4.73
CA ASP A 83 -10.11 6.54 -5.41
C ASP A 83 -9.69 5.16 -4.86
N ILE A 84 -8.39 4.97 -4.62
CA ILE A 84 -7.85 3.74 -4.03
C ILE A 84 -8.38 3.57 -2.60
N THR A 85 -8.41 4.65 -1.83
CA THR A 85 -8.94 4.66 -0.47
C THR A 85 -10.42 4.29 -0.46
N ALA A 86 -11.21 4.83 -1.38
CA ALA A 86 -12.63 4.51 -1.53
C ALA A 86 -12.87 3.05 -1.95
N ALA A 87 -11.94 2.42 -2.68
CA ALA A 87 -12.02 1.01 -3.04
C ALA A 87 -11.79 0.06 -1.85
N ILE A 88 -11.01 0.51 -0.86
CA ILE A 88 -10.59 -0.30 0.30
C ILE A 88 -11.51 -0.09 1.52
N ALA A 89 -12.11 1.10 1.63
CA ALA A 89 -12.99 1.50 2.74
C ALA A 89 -14.26 0.65 2.85
#